data_AF-A0A524H104-F1
#
_entry.id   AF-A0A524H104-F1
#
_cell.length_a   1.000
_cell.length_b   1.000
_cell.length_c   1.000
_cell.angle_alpha   90.00
_cell.angle_beta   90.00
_cell.angle_gamma   90.00
#
_symmetry.space_group_name_H-M   'P 1'
#
loop_
_entity.id
_entity.type
_entity.pdbx_description
1 polymer ?
#
loop_
_entity_poly.entity_id
_entity_poly.type
_entity_poly.pdbx_seq_one_letter_code
_entity_poly.pdbx_strand_id
1 'polypeptide(L)'
;MKKYSNTDNPLKALSEKIRKDYFKGKEPLKRYGDSVSKKTESPGNSRLRRLIFFASFLLAGLRVFAPGVNSFVISGSAGINPFEDLIYATAMVETKGNPMAFNEFENAVGIFQIRQVKIDEYNKRTGNNYALSDMYDPELSEKIFLYFASLAGPYNLEKIAKAWNGSGPMTELYWKRIKEYL
;
A
#
# COMPACT_ATOMS: atom_id res chain seq x y z
N MET A 1 18.55 15.36 19.92
CA MET A 1 18.58 15.37 18.43
C MET A 1 19.50 14.23 17.99
N LYS A 2 18.96 13.09 17.53
CA LYS A 2 19.75 11.92 17.13
C LYS A 2 20.43 12.23 15.78
N LYS A 3 21.77 12.18 15.72
CA LYS A 3 22.58 12.47 14.51
C LYS A 3 22.88 11.14 13.80
N TYR A 4 22.51 11.04 12.52
CA TYR A 4 22.93 9.95 11.63
C TYR A 4 23.65 10.57 10.43
N SER A 5 24.87 10.09 10.15
CA SER A 5 25.77 10.54 9.08
C SER A 5 25.29 10.06 7.70
N ASN A 6 25.43 10.96 6.72
CA ASN A 6 24.95 10.83 5.35
C ASN A 6 26.05 10.24 4.45
N THR A 7 25.83 9.07 3.88
CA THR A 7 26.62 8.54 2.76
C THR A 7 25.65 8.00 1.73
N ASP A 8 25.73 8.58 0.53
CA ASP A 8 25.21 8.21 -0.79
C ASP A 8 23.87 7.48 -0.86
N ASN A 9 22.98 7.91 -1.75
CA ASN A 9 21.54 7.60 -1.72
C ASN A 9 21.15 6.38 -2.59
N PRO A 10 21.26 5.13 -2.11
CA PRO A 10 20.73 3.95 -2.80
C PRO A 10 19.19 3.96 -2.87
N LEU A 11 18.53 4.83 -2.09
CA LEU A 11 17.07 4.91 -1.98
C LEU A 11 16.42 5.52 -3.22
N LYS A 12 17.11 6.41 -3.94
CA LYS A 12 16.61 6.92 -5.23
C LYS A 12 16.60 5.83 -6.30
N ALA A 13 17.58 4.92 -6.29
CA ALA A 13 17.62 3.79 -7.21
C ALA A 13 16.56 2.73 -6.87
N LEU A 14 16.32 2.48 -5.58
CA LEU A 14 15.31 1.53 -5.12
C LEU A 14 13.88 2.05 -5.35
N SER A 15 13.60 3.32 -5.05
CA SER A 15 12.26 3.90 -5.24
C SER A 15 11.90 4.09 -6.72
N GLU A 16 12.87 4.44 -7.58
CA GLU A 16 12.63 4.52 -9.03
C GLU A 16 12.40 3.14 -9.65
N LYS A 17 13.09 2.11 -9.17
CA LYS A 17 12.86 0.72 -9.60
C LYS A 17 11.44 0.27 -9.24
N ILE A 18 11.03 0.48 -7.99
CA ILE A 18 9.68 0.14 -7.51
C ILE A 18 8.61 0.95 -8.27
N ARG A 19 8.78 2.27 -8.41
CA ARG A 19 7.80 3.11 -9.11
C ARG A 19 7.62 2.71 -10.58
N LYS A 20 8.71 2.36 -11.27
CA LYS A 20 8.68 2.01 -12.70
C LYS A 20 8.12 0.61 -12.96
N ASP A 21 8.34 -0.31 -12.03
CA ASP A 21 7.87 -1.69 -12.14
C ASP A 21 6.36 -1.80 -11.86
N TYR A 22 5.81 -0.97 -10.96
CA TYR A 22 4.41 -1.08 -10.51
C TYR A 22 3.41 -0.12 -11.18
N PHE A 23 3.85 1.03 -11.71
CA PHE A 23 2.94 2.08 -12.24
C PHE A 23 3.09 2.34 -13.74
N LYS A 24 3.45 1.34 -14.52
CA LYS A 24 3.56 1.47 -15.98
C LYS A 24 2.19 1.75 -16.62
N GLY A 25 1.94 3.03 -16.95
CA GLY A 25 0.90 3.44 -17.91
C GLY A 25 -0.43 3.94 -17.37
N LYS A 26 -0.53 4.54 -16.17
CA LYS A 26 -1.78 5.14 -15.69
C LYS A 26 -1.65 6.65 -15.45
N GLU A 27 -2.38 7.43 -16.25
CA GLU A 27 -2.65 8.85 -15.99
C GLU A 27 -3.95 9.03 -15.18
N PRO A 28 -4.07 10.10 -14.37
CA PRO A 28 -5.23 10.33 -13.51
C PRO A 28 -6.49 10.79 -14.27
N LEU A 29 -7.64 10.23 -13.85
CA LEU A 29 -8.97 10.44 -14.44
C LEU A 29 -9.53 11.85 -14.19
N LYS A 30 -9.90 12.56 -15.27
CA LYS A 30 -10.74 13.78 -15.26
C LYS A 30 -12.23 13.42 -15.18
N ARG A 31 -13.01 14.12 -14.35
CA ARG A 31 -14.48 14.08 -14.37
C ARG A 31 -15.03 14.94 -15.51
N TYR A 32 -15.83 14.32 -16.37
CA TYR A 32 -16.56 14.93 -17.48
C TYR A 32 -18.01 15.21 -17.04
N GLY A 33 -18.53 16.40 -17.36
CA GLY A 33 -19.89 16.82 -17.04
C GLY A 33 -20.89 16.44 -18.14
N ASP A 34 -22.18 16.45 -17.80
CA ASP A 34 -23.27 16.24 -18.76
C ASP A 34 -24.23 17.43 -18.75
N SER A 35 -24.27 18.17 -19.86
CA SER A 35 -25.37 19.06 -20.22
C SER A 35 -26.18 18.40 -21.34
N VAL A 36 -27.39 17.96 -21.00
CA VAL A 36 -28.30 17.28 -21.93
C VAL A 36 -29.07 18.33 -22.74
N SER A 37 -28.82 18.39 -24.05
CA SER A 37 -29.66 19.12 -25.00
C SER A 37 -30.52 18.14 -25.80
N LYS A 38 -31.84 18.24 -25.66
CA LYS A 38 -32.83 17.40 -26.37
C LYS A 38 -33.11 18.00 -27.76
N LYS A 39 -32.72 17.29 -28.81
CA LYS A 39 -33.17 17.54 -30.19
C LYS A 39 -34.41 16.69 -30.48
N THR A 40 -35.50 17.34 -30.87
CA THR A 40 -36.74 16.71 -31.33
C THR A 40 -36.62 16.32 -32.80
N GLU A 41 -36.97 15.08 -33.14
CA GLU A 41 -36.96 14.57 -34.52
C GLU A 41 -38.38 14.28 -35.03
N SER A 42 -38.57 14.55 -36.33
CA SER A 42 -39.83 14.46 -37.09
C SER A 42 -40.33 13.01 -37.31
N PRO A 43 -41.66 12.75 -37.27
CA PRO A 43 -42.23 11.41 -37.13
C PRO A 43 -42.15 10.51 -38.37
N GLY A 44 -41.96 11.06 -39.58
CA GLY A 44 -41.96 10.27 -40.83
C GLY A 44 -40.71 9.43 -41.08
N ASN A 45 -39.56 9.85 -40.54
CA ASN A 45 -38.28 9.13 -40.64
C ASN A 45 -38.15 8.04 -39.56
N SER A 46 -39.02 8.09 -38.54
CA SER A 46 -38.87 7.30 -37.31
C SER A 46 -39.15 5.81 -37.51
N ARG A 47 -40.13 5.42 -38.34
CA ARG A 47 -40.49 4.00 -38.56
C ARG A 47 -39.43 3.29 -39.39
N LEU A 48 -39.01 3.90 -40.50
CA LEU A 48 -37.93 3.35 -41.33
C LEU A 48 -36.61 3.32 -40.56
N ARG A 49 -36.28 4.38 -39.81
CA ARG A 49 -35.08 4.42 -38.96
C ARG A 49 -35.14 3.40 -37.83
N ARG A 50 -36.29 3.17 -37.21
CA ARG A 50 -36.47 2.07 -36.23
C ARG A 50 -36.24 0.71 -36.89
N LEU A 51 -36.82 0.46 -38.07
CA LEU A 51 -36.60 -0.79 -38.80
C LEU A 51 -35.13 -0.99 -39.18
N ILE A 52 -34.45 0.07 -39.63
CA ILE A 52 -33.01 0.05 -39.93
C ILE A 52 -32.21 -0.22 -38.66
N PHE A 53 -32.55 0.41 -37.52
CA PHE A 53 -31.89 0.13 -36.24
C PHE A 53 -32.11 -1.32 -35.80
N PHE A 54 -33.35 -1.84 -35.86
CA PHE A 54 -33.63 -3.24 -35.54
C PHE A 54 -32.88 -4.21 -36.45
N ALA A 55 -32.87 -3.96 -37.75
CA ALA A 55 -32.13 -4.78 -38.72
C ALA A 55 -30.63 -4.71 -38.46
N SER A 56 -30.07 -3.52 -38.22
CA SER A 56 -28.65 -3.33 -37.91
C SER A 56 -28.26 -4.03 -36.59
N PHE A 57 -29.13 -4.01 -35.58
CA PHE A 57 -28.91 -4.67 -34.30
C PHE A 57 -28.98 -6.20 -34.42
N LEU A 58 -29.91 -6.73 -35.21
CA LEU A 58 -30.02 -8.16 -35.52
C LEU A 58 -28.82 -8.67 -36.33
N LEU A 59 -28.36 -7.90 -37.33
CA LEU A 59 -27.21 -8.25 -38.16
C LEU A 59 -25.88 -8.15 -37.38
N ALA A 60 -25.78 -7.27 -36.38
CA ALA A 60 -24.60 -7.15 -35.52
C ALA A 60 -24.33 -8.42 -34.69
N GLY A 61 -25.38 -9.22 -34.39
CA GLY A 61 -25.25 -10.47 -33.64
C GLY A 61 -24.64 -11.64 -34.45
N LEU A 62 -24.68 -11.59 -35.78
CA LEU A 62 -24.28 -12.72 -36.64
C LEU A 62 -22.76 -12.93 -36.73
N ARG A 63 -21.94 -12.03 -36.16
CA ARG A 63 -20.47 -12.14 -36.13
C ARG A 63 -19.89 -12.34 -34.74
N VAL A 64 -20.73 -12.56 -33.73
CA VAL A 64 -20.26 -12.75 -32.35
C VAL A 64 -19.92 -14.23 -32.17
N PHE A 65 -18.66 -14.59 -32.46
CA PHE A 65 -18.10 -15.87 -32.09
C PHE A 65 -17.72 -15.82 -30.61
N ALA A 66 -18.38 -16.60 -29.76
CA ALA A 66 -17.92 -16.79 -28.40
C ALA A 66 -16.55 -17.49 -28.45
N PRO A 67 -15.49 -16.94 -27.86
CA PRO A 67 -14.20 -17.62 -27.82
C PRO A 67 -14.38 -19.02 -27.21
N GLY A 68 -13.91 -20.07 -27.89
CA GLY A 68 -14.15 -21.48 -27.53
C GLY A 68 -13.44 -21.96 -26.27
N VAL A 69 -12.99 -21.03 -25.42
CA VAL A 69 -12.30 -21.33 -24.17
C VAL A 69 -13.27 -21.19 -23.01
N ASN A 70 -13.58 -22.31 -22.36
CA ASN A 70 -14.35 -22.35 -21.11
C ASN A 70 -13.46 -21.98 -19.91
N SER A 71 -12.67 -20.91 -20.03
CA SER A 71 -11.74 -20.49 -18.97
C SER A 71 -12.07 -19.08 -18.51
N PHE A 72 -12.42 -18.97 -17.24
CA PHE A 72 -12.50 -17.68 -16.55
C PHE A 72 -11.09 -17.32 -16.06
N VAL A 73 -10.47 -16.31 -16.67
CA VAL A 73 -9.14 -15.84 -16.25
C VAL A 73 -9.32 -14.84 -15.10
N ILE A 74 -9.06 -15.28 -13.88
CA ILE A 74 -8.89 -14.38 -12.75
C ILE A 74 -7.45 -13.86 -12.81
N SER A 75 -7.28 -12.65 -13.32
CA SER A 75 -6.01 -11.94 -13.15
C SER A 75 -5.82 -11.67 -11.66
N GLY A 76 -4.90 -12.40 -11.02
CA GLY A 76 -4.49 -12.10 -9.65
C GLY A 76 -3.91 -10.69 -9.65
N SER A 77 -4.56 -9.74 -8.97
CA SER A 77 -3.90 -8.48 -8.68
C SER A 77 -2.81 -8.76 -7.65
N ALA A 78 -1.70 -8.01 -7.71
CA ALA A 78 -0.81 -7.94 -6.55
C ALA A 78 -1.67 -7.63 -5.32
N GLY A 79 -1.49 -8.40 -4.24
CA GLY A 79 -2.19 -8.13 -2.99
C GLY A 79 -1.87 -6.72 -2.53
N ILE A 80 -2.87 -6.00 -2.01
CA ILE A 80 -2.62 -4.71 -1.38
C ILE A 80 -1.94 -5.00 -0.04
N ASN A 81 -0.75 -4.44 0.19
CA ASN A 81 -0.14 -4.42 1.52
C ASN A 81 -0.69 -3.19 2.27
N PRO A 82 -1.65 -3.34 3.18
CA PRO A 82 -2.31 -2.19 3.82
C PRO A 82 -1.39 -1.43 4.79
N PHE A 83 -0.19 -1.96 5.08
CA PHE A 83 0.76 -1.36 6.00
C PHE A 83 1.96 -0.72 5.30
N GLU A 84 2.04 -0.75 3.96
CA GLU A 84 3.23 -0.30 3.21
C GLU A 84 3.65 1.13 3.57
N ASP A 85 2.72 2.08 3.53
CA ASP A 85 2.98 3.48 3.89
C ASP A 85 3.42 3.62 5.36
N LEU A 86 2.82 2.83 6.25
CA LEU A 86 3.16 2.85 7.68
C LEU A 86 4.55 2.27 7.95
N ILE A 87 4.92 1.17 7.29
CA ILE A 87 6.25 0.56 7.37
C ILE A 87 7.29 1.59 6.95
N TYR A 88 7.09 2.24 5.80
CA TYR A 88 7.97 3.29 5.31
C TYR A 88 8.08 4.44 6.30
N ALA A 89 6.95 4.99 6.75
CA ALA A 89 6.93 6.12 7.67
C ALA A 89 7.61 5.79 9.01
N THR A 90 7.38 4.60 9.58
CA THR A 90 8.03 4.16 10.83
C THR A 90 9.55 4.04 10.63
N ALA A 91 10.03 3.41 9.56
CA ALA A 91 11.46 3.33 9.28
C ALA A 91 12.12 4.73 9.19
N MET A 92 11.43 5.68 8.56
CA MET A 92 11.92 7.05 8.43
C MET A 92 11.98 7.79 9.77
N VAL A 93 10.95 7.66 10.60
CA VAL A 93 10.86 8.29 11.91
C VAL A 93 11.87 7.71 12.90
N GLU A 94 12.08 6.39 12.88
CA GLU A 94 12.93 5.71 13.86
C GLU A 94 14.42 5.90 13.56
N THR A 95 14.81 5.69 12.30
CA THR A 95 16.24 5.56 11.93
C THR A 95 16.62 6.26 10.64
N LYS A 96 15.68 6.91 9.97
CA LYS A 96 15.84 7.38 8.58
C LYS A 96 16.20 6.24 7.62
N GLY A 97 15.65 5.05 7.87
CA GLY A 97 15.88 3.84 7.06
C GLY A 97 17.23 3.16 7.27
N ASN A 98 17.94 3.44 8.38
CA ASN A 98 19.21 2.78 8.68
C ASN A 98 18.97 1.44 9.43
N PRO A 99 19.19 0.28 8.79
CA PRO A 99 18.97 -1.02 9.43
C PRO A 99 20.02 -1.32 10.50
N MET A 100 21.20 -0.70 10.46
CA MET A 100 22.27 -0.90 11.44
C MET A 100 22.18 0.06 12.64
N ALA A 101 21.08 0.79 12.80
CA ALA A 101 20.92 1.74 13.89
C ALA A 101 20.90 1.03 15.26
N PHE A 102 21.60 1.61 16.23
CA PHE A 102 21.60 1.19 17.62
C PHE A 102 21.37 2.39 18.53
N ASN A 103 20.44 2.26 19.46
CA ASN A 103 20.20 3.20 20.53
C ASN A 103 20.54 2.56 21.88
N GLU A 104 21.69 2.94 22.42
CA GLU A 104 22.23 2.45 23.68
C GLU A 104 21.30 2.72 24.87
N PHE A 105 20.65 3.89 24.93
CA PHE A 105 19.81 4.27 26.06
C PHE A 105 18.54 3.40 26.18
N GLU A 106 17.93 3.06 25.05
CA GLU A 106 16.69 2.25 25.02
C GLU A 106 16.97 0.74 24.82
N ASN A 107 18.24 0.40 24.57
CA ASN A 107 18.68 -0.89 24.04
C ASN A 107 17.81 -1.33 22.85
N ALA A 108 17.71 -0.44 21.85
CA ALA A 108 16.88 -0.61 20.67
C ALA A 108 17.74 -0.71 19.40
N VAL A 109 17.39 -1.61 18.50
CA VAL A 109 18.20 -1.94 17.32
C VAL A 109 17.34 -1.98 16.06
N GLY A 110 18.00 -1.94 14.91
CA GLY A 110 17.32 -2.18 13.65
C GLY A 110 16.57 -0.97 13.14
N ILE A 111 16.05 -1.11 11.92
CA ILE A 111 15.35 -0.08 11.15
C ILE A 111 14.12 0.50 11.89
N PHE A 112 13.48 -0.31 12.75
CA PHE A 112 12.29 0.07 13.54
C PHE A 112 12.57 0.29 15.04
N GLN A 113 13.84 0.33 15.46
CA GLN A 113 14.24 0.51 16.88
C GLN A 113 13.53 -0.51 17.81
N ILE A 114 13.63 -1.79 17.47
CA ILE A 114 13.03 -2.89 18.22
C ILE A 114 13.82 -3.14 19.50
N ARG A 115 13.10 -3.36 20.62
CA ARG A 115 13.65 -3.64 21.95
C ARG A 115 13.45 -5.09 22.35
N GLN A 116 14.29 -5.60 23.26
CA GLN A 116 14.23 -6.99 23.75
C GLN A 116 12.81 -7.43 24.17
N VAL A 117 12.07 -6.58 24.87
CA VAL A 117 10.69 -6.88 25.33
C VAL A 117 9.74 -7.26 24.18
N LYS A 118 9.89 -6.67 22.99
CA LYS A 118 9.07 -7.00 21.81
C LYS A 118 9.46 -8.36 21.24
N ILE A 119 10.76 -8.68 21.24
CA ILE A 119 11.28 -9.97 20.81
C ILE A 119 10.82 -11.08 21.75
N ASP A 120 10.94 -10.87 23.06
CA ASP A 120 10.49 -11.83 24.08
C ASP A 120 9.00 -12.12 23.95
N GLU A 121 8.17 -11.08 23.75
CA GLU A 121 6.73 -11.25 23.54
C GLU A 121 6.44 -11.99 22.23
N TYR A 122 7.10 -11.63 21.13
CA TYR A 122 6.92 -12.29 19.84
C TYR A 122 7.30 -13.78 19.94
N ASN A 123 8.47 -14.10 20.50
CA ASN A 123 8.95 -15.45 20.71
C ASN A 123 7.98 -16.26 21.58
N LYS A 124 7.53 -15.69 22.71
CA LYS A 124 6.55 -16.32 23.60
C LYS A 124 5.24 -16.66 22.89
N ARG A 125 4.76 -15.80 22.00
CA ARG A 125 3.47 -15.99 21.31
C ARG A 125 3.55 -16.92 20.10
N THR A 126 4.73 -17.06 19.50
CA THR A 126 4.90 -17.78 18.22
C THR A 126 5.73 -19.05 18.33
N GLY A 127 6.41 -19.27 19.46
CA GLY A 127 7.35 -20.38 19.65
C GLY A 127 8.70 -20.19 18.95
N ASN A 128 8.95 -19.01 18.38
CA ASN A 128 10.26 -18.67 17.81
C ASN A 128 11.30 -18.40 18.90
N ASN A 129 12.57 -18.33 18.50
CA ASN A 129 13.70 -18.06 19.39
C ASN A 129 14.67 -17.03 18.77
N TYR A 130 14.12 -15.89 18.33
CA TYR A 130 14.94 -14.80 17.78
C TYR A 130 15.65 -14.03 18.90
N ALA A 131 16.85 -13.53 18.59
CA ALA A 131 17.61 -12.63 19.44
C ALA A 131 17.46 -11.18 18.98
N LEU A 132 17.78 -10.24 19.87
CA LEU A 132 17.74 -8.81 19.53
C LEU A 132 18.67 -8.47 18.37
N SER A 133 19.86 -9.09 18.31
CA SER A 133 20.82 -8.92 17.22
C SER A 133 20.26 -9.26 15.84
N ASP A 134 19.24 -10.11 15.77
CA ASP A 134 18.66 -10.51 14.48
C ASP A 134 17.87 -9.35 13.84
N MET A 135 17.53 -8.31 14.60
CA MET A 135 16.78 -7.16 14.10
C MET A 135 17.60 -6.22 13.23
N TYR A 136 18.91 -6.46 13.08
CA TYR A 136 19.69 -5.82 12.02
C TYR A 136 19.31 -6.32 10.62
N ASP A 137 18.63 -7.46 10.51
CA ASP A 137 17.97 -7.90 9.28
C ASP A 137 16.65 -7.13 9.06
N PRO A 138 16.53 -6.33 7.99
CA PRO A 138 15.30 -5.58 7.70
C PRO A 138 14.07 -6.45 7.52
N GLU A 139 14.21 -7.61 6.89
CA GLU A 139 13.06 -8.49 6.59
C GLU A 139 12.48 -9.07 7.87
N LEU A 140 13.35 -9.51 8.78
CA LEU A 140 12.94 -10.02 10.08
C LEU A 140 12.39 -8.91 10.98
N SER A 141 13.00 -7.73 10.96
CA SER A 141 12.47 -6.54 11.64
C SER A 141 11.06 -6.18 11.17
N GLU A 142 10.82 -6.19 9.86
CA GLU A 142 9.49 -5.91 9.29
C GLU A 142 8.48 -6.97 9.68
N LYS A 143 8.86 -8.25 9.64
CA LYS A 143 8.01 -9.37 10.10
C LYS A 143 7.54 -9.16 11.54
N ILE A 144 8.43 -8.76 12.44
CA ILE A 144 8.08 -8.51 13.84
C ILE A 144 7.23 -7.24 13.98
N PHE A 145 7.56 -6.16 13.27
CA PHE A 145 6.73 -4.95 13.23
C PHE A 145 5.29 -5.26 12.79
N LEU A 146 5.14 -5.96 11.66
CA LEU A 146 3.86 -6.35 11.09
C LEU A 146 3.06 -7.28 12.01
N TYR A 147 3.72 -8.18 12.74
CA TYR A 147 3.06 -9.00 13.74
C TYR A 147 2.31 -8.14 14.77
N PHE A 148 2.98 -7.14 15.36
CA PHE A 148 2.33 -6.24 16.33
C PHE A 148 1.31 -5.29 15.68
N ALA A 149 1.57 -4.81 14.47
CA ALA A 149 0.63 -3.99 13.73
C ALA A 149 -0.69 -4.74 13.45
N SER A 150 -0.58 -6.03 13.10
CA SER A 150 -1.75 -6.87 12.80
C SER A 150 -2.70 -7.06 13.98
N LEU A 151 -2.20 -6.99 15.23
CA LEU A 151 -3.03 -7.09 16.44
C LEU A 151 -4.01 -5.92 16.58
N ALA A 152 -3.72 -4.76 15.99
CA ALA A 152 -4.61 -3.60 15.99
C ALA A 152 -5.52 -3.53 14.75
N GLY A 153 -5.20 -4.28 13.69
CA GLY A 153 -5.89 -4.28 12.39
C GLY A 153 -5.49 -3.12 11.47
N PRO A 154 -5.65 -3.25 10.14
CA PRO A 154 -5.09 -2.32 9.15
C PRO A 154 -5.79 -0.95 9.05
N TYR A 155 -6.90 -0.77 9.76
CA TYR A 155 -7.79 0.37 9.52
C TYR A 155 -7.46 1.61 10.37
N ASN A 156 -6.50 1.52 11.28
CA ASN A 156 -6.13 2.63 12.16
C ASN A 156 -4.61 2.72 12.34
N LEU A 157 -3.95 3.34 11.35
CA LEU A 157 -2.50 3.55 11.34
C LEU A 157 -2.02 4.35 12.56
N GLU A 158 -2.81 5.32 13.02
CA GLU A 158 -2.49 6.10 14.22
C GLU A 158 -2.41 5.20 15.46
N LYS A 159 -3.41 4.34 15.66
CA LYS A 159 -3.44 3.40 16.78
C LYS A 159 -2.24 2.46 16.74
N ILE A 160 -1.88 1.95 15.56
CA ILE A 160 -0.69 1.10 15.39
C ILE A 160 0.57 1.87 15.75
N ALA A 161 0.78 3.06 15.16
CA ALA A 161 1.96 3.87 15.38
C ALA A 161 2.14 4.23 16.87
N LYS A 162 1.05 4.61 17.55
CA LYS A 162 1.07 4.93 18.97
C LYS A 162 1.40 3.69 19.81
N ALA A 163 0.77 2.55 19.52
CA ALA A 163 1.05 1.28 20.21
C ALA A 163 2.47 0.75 19.97
N TRP A 164 3.05 1.05 18.81
CA TRP A 164 4.45 0.75 18.50
C TRP A 164 5.40 1.61 19.35
N ASN A 165 5.16 2.92 19.37
CA ASN A 165 6.00 3.87 20.11
C ASN A 165 5.93 3.68 21.63
N GLY A 166 4.75 3.38 22.18
CA GLY A 166 4.57 3.16 23.62
C GLY A 166 3.24 3.72 24.14
N SER A 167 3.29 4.45 25.25
CA SER A 167 2.11 5.03 25.89
C SER A 167 2.35 6.49 26.33
N GLY A 168 1.27 7.21 26.61
CA GLY A 168 1.33 8.58 27.12
C GLY A 168 1.46 9.66 26.03
N PRO A 169 1.67 10.93 26.43
CA PRO A 169 1.57 12.09 25.53
C PRO A 169 2.60 12.12 24.39
N MET A 170 3.75 11.45 24.56
CA MET A 170 4.80 11.40 23.54
C MET A 170 4.36 10.68 22.26
N THR A 171 3.35 9.81 22.36
CA THR A 171 2.77 9.11 21.21
C THR A 171 2.08 10.06 20.23
N GLU A 172 1.62 11.24 20.67
CA GLU A 172 1.06 12.29 19.79
C GLU A 172 2.14 12.95 18.92
N LEU A 173 3.30 13.23 19.51
CA LEU A 173 4.44 13.78 18.76
C LEU A 173 4.99 12.75 17.78
N TYR A 174 5.05 11.48 18.20
CA TYR A 174 5.42 10.39 17.32
C TYR A 174 4.48 10.28 16.12
N TRP A 175 3.16 10.28 16.35
CA TRP A 175 2.18 10.25 15.28
C TRP A 175 2.29 11.44 14.33
N LYS A 176 2.54 12.65 14.84
CA LYS A 176 2.79 13.82 13.99
C LYS A 176 3.97 13.60 13.03
N ARG A 177 5.06 13.00 13.51
CA ARG A 177 6.25 12.68 12.70
C ARG A 177 5.96 11.59 11.66
N ILE A 178 5.17 10.57 12.03
CA ILE A 178 4.77 9.50 11.10
C ILE A 178 3.99 10.09 9.92
N LYS A 179 3.04 11.00 10.19
CA LYS A 179 2.25 11.68 9.15
C LYS A 179 3.07 12.54 8.18
N GLU A 180 4.34 12.85 8.47
CA GLU A 180 5.21 13.54 7.50
C GLU A 180 5.65 12.63 6.36
N TYR A 181 5.46 11.30 6.50
CA TYR A 181 5.89 10.27 5.57
C TYR A 181 4.75 9.34 5.09
N LEU A 182 3.50 9.62 5.50
CA LEU A 182 2.27 8.98 4.97
C LEU A 182 1.71 9.84 3.83
#